data_AF-E6KB92-F1
#
_entry.id   AF-E6KB92-F1
#
_cell.length_a   1.000
_cell.length_b   1.000
_cell.length_c   1.000
_cell.angle_alpha   90.00
_cell.angle_beta   90.00
_cell.angle_gamma   90.00
#
_symmetry.space_group_name_H-M   'P 1'
#
loop_
_entity.id
_entity.type
_entity.pdbx_description
1 polymer ?
#
loop_
_entity_poly.entity_id
_entity_poly.type
_entity_poly.pdbx_seq_one_letter_code
_entity_poly.pdbx_strand_id
1 'polypeptide(L)'
;DGIAVPIESDYDFPSTWEVVRLSHICRLIDGEKKEGQYICLDAKYLRGKSTGTYLDKGKFVAKGNSIILVDGENSGEVFTVPHDGYMGSTFKQLWVSCSMHLPYVLYFIQFYKDLLRNSKKGAAIPHLNKEIFYSLIIGIPPFQEQKRIANAIEELYARL
;
A
#
# COMPACT_ATOMS: atom_id res chain seq x y z
N ASP A 1 -13.15 26.41 -5.33
CA ASP A 1 -12.31 27.53 -4.88
C ASP A 1 -10.94 27.00 -4.46
N GLY A 2 -10.04 26.85 -5.43
CA GLY A 2 -8.78 26.10 -5.30
C GLY A 2 -7.70 26.86 -4.53
N ILE A 3 -7.93 27.14 -3.25
CA ILE A 3 -6.90 27.65 -2.36
C ILE A 3 -5.92 26.52 -2.10
N ALA A 4 -4.71 26.63 -2.65
CA ALA A 4 -3.60 25.75 -2.28
C ALA A 4 -3.32 25.94 -0.79
N VAL A 5 -3.68 24.96 0.03
CA VAL A 5 -3.33 24.96 1.46
C VAL A 5 -1.87 24.54 1.55
N PRO A 6 -0.98 25.37 2.12
CA PRO A 6 0.41 25.00 2.34
C PRO A 6 0.45 23.71 3.18
N ILE A 7 1.23 22.73 2.72
CA ILE A 7 1.46 21.51 3.50
C ILE A 7 2.65 21.79 4.41
N GLU A 8 2.41 21.98 5.71
CA GLU A 8 3.47 22.04 6.70
C GLU A 8 4.18 20.68 6.76
N SER A 9 5.51 20.69 6.64
CA SER A 9 6.35 19.50 6.68
C SER A 9 7.62 19.79 7.47
N ASP A 10 8.09 18.82 8.25
CA ASP A 10 9.37 18.88 8.96
C ASP A 10 10.58 18.70 8.02
N TYR A 11 10.34 18.57 6.71
CA TYR A 11 11.33 18.27 5.70
C TYR A 11 11.34 19.33 4.61
N ASP A 12 12.54 19.72 4.20
CA ASP A 12 12.75 20.51 2.99
C ASP A 12 12.78 19.59 1.77
N PHE A 13 11.88 19.85 0.82
CA PHE A 13 11.87 19.17 -0.47
C PHE A 13 12.55 20.04 -1.53
N PRO A 14 13.26 19.45 -2.50
CA PRO A 14 13.73 20.20 -3.66
C PRO A 14 12.56 20.90 -4.35
N SER A 15 12.78 22.13 -4.84
CA SER A 15 11.74 22.92 -5.53
C SER A 15 11.18 22.26 -6.80
N THR A 16 11.88 21.24 -7.32
CA THR A 16 11.46 20.42 -8.46
C THR A 16 10.49 19.29 -8.09
N TRP A 17 10.23 19.07 -6.80
CA TRP A 17 9.33 18.03 -6.31
C TRP A 17 7.95 18.64 -6.03
N GLU A 18 6.90 17.92 -6.40
CA GLU A 18 5.54 18.26 -5.99
C GLU A 18 5.26 17.61 -4.63
N VAL A 19 4.77 18.37 -3.65
CA VAL A 19 4.48 17.84 -2.32
C VAL A 19 2.98 17.69 -2.16
N VAL A 20 2.52 16.47 -1.91
CA VAL A 20 1.08 16.17 -1.77
C VAL A 20 0.81 15.26 -0.58
N ARG A 21 -0.45 15.15 -0.19
CA ARG A 21 -0.90 14.08 0.71
C ARG A 21 -1.10 12.78 -0.06
N LEU A 22 -0.84 11.64 0.59
CA LEU A 22 -0.98 10.33 -0.03
C LEU A 22 -2.40 10.06 -0.58
N SER A 23 -3.42 10.69 -0.01
CA SER A 23 -4.80 10.69 -0.52
C SER A 23 -4.96 11.17 -1.97
N HIS A 24 -4.04 11.98 -2.49
CA HIS A 24 -4.08 12.47 -3.87
C HIS A 24 -3.68 11.41 -4.88
N ILE A 25 -2.84 10.44 -4.47
CA ILE A 25 -2.24 9.45 -5.39
C ILE A 25 -2.60 8.01 -5.03
N CYS A 26 -3.17 7.74 -3.85
CA CYS A 26 -3.50 6.40 -3.38
C CYS A 26 -4.94 6.30 -2.89
N ARG A 27 -5.56 5.12 -3.08
CA ARG A 27 -6.87 4.78 -2.51
C ARG A 27 -6.89 3.35 -2.01
N LEU A 28 -7.51 3.14 -0.85
CA LEU A 28 -7.84 1.81 -0.33
C LEU A 28 -9.25 1.44 -0.79
N ILE A 29 -9.35 0.52 -1.74
CA ILE A 29 -10.61 0.10 -2.35
C ILE A 29 -10.96 -1.34 -1.96
N ASP A 30 -12.24 -1.68 -2.06
CA ASP A 30 -12.70 -3.04 -1.98
C ASP A 30 -12.56 -3.73 -3.35
N GLY A 31 -12.22 -5.02 -3.34
CA GLY A 31 -12.33 -5.84 -4.54
C GLY A 31 -13.80 -6.00 -4.95
N GLU A 32 -14.02 -6.23 -6.24
CA GLU A 32 -15.35 -6.43 -6.81
C GLU A 32 -15.96 -7.74 -6.30
N LYS A 33 -17.24 -7.74 -5.92
CA LYS A 33 -17.92 -8.99 -5.55
C LYS A 33 -18.13 -9.83 -6.79
N LYS A 34 -17.57 -11.04 -6.81
CA LYS A 34 -17.67 -11.96 -7.94
C LYS A 34 -17.93 -13.38 -7.43
N GLU A 35 -18.59 -14.17 -8.28
CA GLU A 35 -18.79 -15.61 -8.11
C GLU A 35 -17.87 -16.40 -9.05
N GLY A 36 -17.53 -17.63 -8.67
CA GLY A 36 -16.59 -18.51 -9.35
C GLY A 36 -15.59 -19.10 -8.38
N GLN A 37 -14.96 -20.20 -8.77
CA GLN A 37 -14.01 -20.92 -7.93
C GLN A 37 -12.62 -20.29 -8.02
N TYR A 38 -12.19 -19.59 -6.97
CA TYR A 38 -10.86 -18.98 -6.88
C TYR A 38 -10.26 -19.15 -5.48
N ILE A 39 -8.93 -19.08 -5.39
CA ILE A 39 -8.20 -19.17 -4.11
C ILE A 39 -8.39 -17.87 -3.32
N CYS A 40 -8.59 -18.00 -2.00
CA CYS A 40 -8.51 -16.91 -1.04
C CYS A 40 -7.06 -16.51 -0.79
N LEU A 41 -6.72 -15.29 -1.14
CA LEU A 41 -5.42 -14.65 -0.96
C LEU A 41 -5.34 -14.03 0.45
N ASP A 42 -5.27 -14.89 1.46
CA ASP A 42 -5.01 -14.46 2.84
C ASP A 42 -3.50 -14.29 3.12
N ALA A 43 -3.18 -13.74 4.29
CA ALA A 43 -1.80 -13.43 4.64
C ALA A 43 -0.95 -14.68 4.95
N LYS A 44 -1.55 -15.86 5.13
CA LYS A 44 -0.80 -17.13 5.26
C LYS A 44 -0.44 -17.65 3.87
N TYR A 45 -1.39 -17.61 2.94
CA TYR A 45 -1.20 -18.01 1.55
C TYR A 45 -0.12 -17.18 0.87
N LEU A 46 -0.24 -15.84 0.96
CA LEU A 46 0.71 -14.91 0.33
C LEU A 46 2.13 -14.98 0.91
N ARG A 47 2.29 -15.58 2.10
CA ARG A 47 3.59 -15.83 2.73
C ARG A 47 4.09 -17.27 2.53
N GLY A 48 3.42 -18.06 1.70
CA GLY A 48 3.77 -19.46 1.45
C GLY A 48 3.56 -20.39 2.65
N LYS A 49 2.75 -19.99 3.63
CA LYS A 49 2.46 -20.77 4.86
C LYS A 49 1.21 -21.64 4.76
N SER A 50 0.48 -21.58 3.64
CA SER A 50 -0.65 -22.43 3.33
C SER A 50 -0.76 -22.67 1.82
N THR A 51 -1.46 -23.74 1.43
CA THR A 51 -1.79 -24.03 0.02
C THR A 51 -2.98 -23.22 -0.50
N GLY A 52 -3.62 -22.43 0.36
CA GLY A 52 -4.79 -21.61 0.03
C GLY A 52 -6.10 -22.39 0.13
N THR A 53 -7.20 -21.66 0.32
CA THR A 53 -8.55 -22.23 0.37
C THR A 53 -9.34 -21.72 -0.82
N TYR A 54 -9.97 -22.62 -1.57
CA TYR A 54 -10.88 -22.25 -2.65
C TYR A 54 -12.20 -21.76 -2.07
N LEU A 55 -12.72 -20.68 -2.63
CA LEU A 55 -14.03 -20.14 -2.36
C LEU A 55 -14.82 -20.07 -3.67
N ASP A 56 -16.14 -20.13 -3.58
CA ASP A 56 -17.03 -19.99 -4.74
C ASP A 56 -17.50 -18.54 -4.97
N LYS A 57 -17.22 -17.64 -4.02
CA LYS A 57 -17.51 -16.21 -4.12
C LYS A 57 -16.63 -15.40 -3.18
N GLY A 58 -16.39 -14.15 -3.53
CA GLY A 58 -15.60 -13.24 -2.71
C GLY A 58 -15.34 -11.88 -3.36
N LYS A 59 -14.45 -11.10 -2.74
CA LYS A 59 -13.95 -9.84 -3.31
C LYS A 59 -12.79 -10.15 -4.25
N PHE A 60 -13.06 -10.18 -5.54
CA PHE A 60 -12.08 -10.52 -6.56
C PHE A 60 -11.02 -9.43 -6.71
N VAL A 61 -9.78 -9.88 -6.92
CA VAL A 61 -8.63 -9.05 -7.28
C VAL A 61 -7.82 -9.75 -8.37
N ALA A 62 -7.35 -8.97 -9.34
CA ALA A 62 -6.61 -9.49 -10.48
C ALA A 62 -5.11 -9.60 -10.21
N LYS A 63 -4.45 -10.51 -10.92
CA LYS A 63 -2.99 -10.64 -10.93
C LYS A 63 -2.30 -9.29 -11.16
N GLY A 64 -1.23 -9.04 -10.40
CA GLY A 64 -0.41 -7.84 -10.50
C GLY A 64 -0.98 -6.62 -9.77
N ASN A 65 -2.20 -6.67 -9.24
CA ASN A 65 -2.71 -5.63 -8.36
C ASN A 65 -1.97 -5.65 -7.01
N SER A 66 -1.96 -4.53 -6.30
CA SER A 66 -1.42 -4.46 -4.94
C SER A 66 -2.55 -4.57 -3.92
N ILE A 67 -2.36 -5.38 -2.88
CA ILE A 67 -3.24 -5.47 -1.72
C ILE A 67 -2.45 -5.16 -0.45
N ILE A 68 -3.04 -4.39 0.45
CA ILE A 68 -2.41 -3.93 1.70
C ILE A 68 -3.18 -4.48 2.90
N LEU A 69 -2.43 -5.01 3.87
CA LEU A 69 -3.00 -5.51 5.11
C LEU A 69 -3.49 -4.31 5.93
N VAL A 70 -4.79 -4.25 6.20
CA VAL A 70 -5.40 -3.17 7.00
C VAL A 70 -5.81 -3.62 8.39
N ASP A 71 -5.77 -4.93 8.63
CA ASP A 71 -6.09 -5.57 9.91
C ASP A 71 -5.07 -6.67 10.24
N GLY A 72 -4.59 -6.67 11.48
CA GLY A 72 -3.63 -7.62 12.02
C GLY A 72 -2.26 -7.01 12.31
N GLU A 73 -1.40 -7.81 12.95
CA GLU A 73 -0.10 -7.37 13.47
C GLU A 73 0.85 -6.76 12.45
N ASN A 74 0.67 -7.12 11.18
CA ASN A 74 1.49 -6.64 10.08
C ASN A 74 0.78 -5.58 9.22
N SER A 75 -0.19 -4.86 9.80
CA SER A 75 -0.89 -3.77 9.11
C SER A 75 0.09 -2.80 8.45
N GLY A 76 -0.20 -2.41 7.21
CA GLY A 76 0.71 -1.62 6.36
C GLY A 76 1.59 -2.45 5.42
N GLU A 77 1.68 -3.78 5.60
CA GLU A 77 2.36 -4.67 4.65
C GLU A 77 1.59 -4.78 3.33
N VAL A 78 2.29 -4.62 2.21
CA VAL A 78 1.72 -4.68 0.86
C VAL A 78 2.22 -5.93 0.15
N PHE A 79 1.31 -6.59 -0.59
CA PHE A 79 1.60 -7.74 -1.43
C PHE A 79 1.20 -7.45 -2.87
N THR A 80 1.98 -7.96 -3.82
CA THR A 80 1.56 -8.08 -5.22
C THR A 80 0.75 -9.36 -5.38
N VAL A 81 -0.42 -9.25 -5.99
CA VAL A 81 -1.33 -10.38 -6.24
C VAL A 81 -0.69 -11.33 -7.26
N PRO A 82 -0.40 -12.60 -6.90
CA PRO A 82 0.38 -13.51 -7.75
C PRO A 82 -0.44 -14.11 -8.92
N HIS A 83 -1.75 -14.25 -8.74
CA HIS A 83 -2.72 -14.68 -9.72
C HIS A 83 -4.11 -14.20 -9.29
N ASP A 84 -5.08 -14.29 -10.20
CA ASP A 84 -6.47 -13.96 -9.91
C ASP A 84 -7.00 -14.75 -8.71
N GLY A 85 -7.70 -14.07 -7.82
CA GLY A 85 -8.10 -14.63 -6.54
C GLY A 85 -9.09 -13.77 -5.78
N TYR A 86 -9.57 -14.30 -4.66
CA TYR A 86 -10.36 -13.51 -3.71
C TYR A 86 -9.47 -12.92 -2.64
N MET A 87 -9.56 -11.61 -2.46
CA MET A 87 -8.84 -10.89 -1.43
C MET A 87 -9.32 -11.33 -0.03
N GLY A 88 -8.37 -11.72 0.83
CA GLY A 88 -8.66 -12.05 2.22
C GLY A 88 -9.32 -10.88 2.99
N SER A 89 -10.10 -11.19 4.02
CA SER A 89 -10.93 -10.20 4.74
C SER A 89 -10.13 -9.08 5.41
N THR A 90 -8.87 -9.34 5.75
CA THR A 90 -7.94 -8.40 6.40
C THR A 90 -7.26 -7.42 5.43
N PHE A 91 -7.55 -7.53 4.13
CA PHE A 91 -6.92 -6.73 3.08
C PHE A 91 -7.86 -5.68 2.50
N LYS A 92 -7.24 -4.64 1.95
CA LYS A 92 -7.84 -3.76 0.94
C LYS A 92 -6.97 -3.77 -0.30
N GLN A 93 -7.55 -3.52 -1.46
CA GLN A 93 -6.77 -3.27 -2.66
C GLN A 93 -6.19 -1.86 -2.57
N LEU A 94 -4.89 -1.75 -2.78
CA LEU A 94 -4.17 -0.49 -2.84
C LEU A 94 -4.13 -0.06 -4.30
N TRP A 95 -4.94 0.94 -4.63
CA TRP A 95 -4.85 1.64 -5.89
C TRP A 95 -3.81 2.75 -5.77
N VAL A 96 -2.94 2.85 -6.77
CA VAL A 96 -1.93 3.91 -6.92
C VAL A 96 -2.12 4.54 -8.31
N SER A 97 -2.06 5.87 -8.38
CA SER A 97 -2.15 6.62 -9.63
C SER A 97 -1.13 6.11 -10.66
N CYS A 98 -1.57 5.94 -11.90
CA CYS A 98 -0.71 5.50 -13.01
C CYS A 98 0.39 6.51 -13.37
N SER A 99 0.31 7.74 -12.88
CA SER A 99 1.37 8.75 -13.03
C SER A 99 2.56 8.53 -12.09
N MET A 100 2.43 7.62 -11.12
CA MET A 100 3.46 7.30 -10.14
C MET A 100 4.26 6.06 -10.54
N HIS A 101 5.54 6.04 -10.19
CA HIS A 101 6.30 4.80 -10.22
C HIS A 101 5.92 3.94 -9.01
N LEU A 102 5.26 2.80 -9.23
CA LEU A 102 4.71 1.98 -8.15
C LEU A 102 5.75 1.59 -7.07
N PRO A 103 6.95 1.05 -7.39
CA PRO A 103 7.98 0.74 -6.39
C PRO A 103 8.34 1.90 -5.48
N TYR A 104 8.45 3.12 -6.01
CA TYR A 104 8.73 4.33 -5.23
C TYR A 104 7.66 4.56 -4.15
N VAL A 105 6.38 4.48 -4.53
CA VAL A 105 5.25 4.63 -3.59
C VAL A 105 5.21 3.48 -2.58
N LEU A 106 5.52 2.25 -2.99
CA LEU A 106 5.55 1.11 -2.08
C LEU A 106 6.67 1.23 -1.03
N TYR A 107 7.87 1.68 -1.42
CA TYR A 107 8.94 1.95 -0.46
C TYR A 107 8.58 3.08 0.50
N PHE A 108 7.90 4.12 0.03
CA PHE A 108 7.39 5.17 0.90
C PHE A 108 6.39 4.63 1.94
N ILE A 109 5.43 3.80 1.52
CA ILE A 109 4.47 3.17 2.45
C ILE A 109 5.19 2.25 3.43
N GLN A 110 6.18 1.48 2.95
CA GLN A 110 6.98 0.59 3.79
C GLN A 110 7.78 1.36 4.85
N PHE A 111 8.35 2.51 4.50
CA PHE A 111 9.07 3.37 5.43
C PHE A 111 8.18 3.80 6.62
N TYR A 112 6.90 4.10 6.36
CA TYR A 112 5.94 4.46 7.40
C TYR A 112 5.21 3.28 8.04
N LYS A 113 5.57 2.02 7.75
CA LYS A 113 4.86 0.83 8.25
C LYS A 113 4.69 0.84 9.77
N ASP A 114 5.74 1.18 10.51
CA ASP A 114 5.66 1.23 11.98
C ASP A 114 4.74 2.34 12.48
N LEU A 115 4.74 3.52 11.85
CA LEU A 115 3.81 4.60 12.17
C LEU A 115 2.36 4.18 11.89
N LEU A 116 2.12 3.55 10.74
CA LEU A 116 0.79 3.05 10.33
C LEU A 116 0.27 1.96 11.27
N ARG A 117 1.16 1.17 11.88
CA ARG A 117 0.83 0.11 12.85
C ARG A 117 0.66 0.63 14.28
N ASN A 118 1.50 1.58 14.70
CA ASN A 118 1.68 1.95 16.11
C ASN A 118 0.77 3.09 16.59
N SER A 119 -0.19 3.57 15.78
CA SER A 119 -1.07 4.68 16.16
C SER A 119 -2.22 4.30 17.12
N LYS A 120 -2.04 3.28 17.97
CA LYS A 120 -3.10 2.82 18.87
C LYS A 120 -3.14 3.56 20.20
N LYS A 121 -4.36 3.63 20.74
CA LYS A 121 -4.59 3.69 22.18
C LYS A 121 -4.81 2.26 22.72
N GLY A 122 -3.86 1.72 23.50
CA GLY A 122 -4.04 0.48 24.29
C GLY A 122 -3.73 -0.87 23.59
N ALA A 123 -4.20 -1.96 24.21
CA ALA A 123 -3.87 -3.37 23.89
C ALA A 123 -4.68 -4.01 22.75
N ALA A 124 -5.42 -3.23 21.94
CA ALA A 124 -6.19 -3.76 20.80
C ALA A 124 -5.27 -4.34 19.70
N ILE A 125 -5.79 -5.12 18.74
CA ILE A 125 -5.03 -5.66 17.58
C ILE A 125 -4.68 -4.52 16.60
N PRO A 126 -3.49 -4.51 15.92
CA PRO A 126 -3.16 -3.44 14.97
C PRO A 126 -4.13 -3.39 13.80
N HIS A 127 -4.68 -2.20 13.59
CA HIS A 127 -5.41 -1.83 12.39
C HIS A 127 -4.66 -0.68 11.75
N LEU A 128 -4.57 -0.70 10.42
CA LEU A 128 -4.01 0.42 9.68
C LEU A 128 -4.88 1.65 9.91
N ASN A 129 -4.29 2.69 10.49
CA ASN A 129 -4.97 3.96 10.66
C ASN A 129 -5.08 4.67 9.31
N LYS A 130 -6.29 4.65 8.76
CA LYS A 130 -6.58 5.22 7.43
C LYS A 130 -6.42 6.73 7.40
N GLU A 131 -6.75 7.42 8.49
CA GLU A 131 -6.61 8.88 8.58
C GLU A 131 -5.14 9.26 8.47
N ILE A 132 -4.27 8.58 9.24
CA ILE A 132 -2.82 8.76 9.14
C ILE A 132 -2.34 8.41 7.74
N PHE A 133 -2.70 7.23 7.21
CA PHE A 133 -2.30 6.79 5.87
C PHE A 133 -2.60 7.86 4.82
N TYR A 134 -3.82 8.39 4.80
CA TYR A 134 -4.23 9.40 3.83
C TYR A 134 -3.64 10.79 4.11
N SER A 135 -3.24 11.07 5.34
CA SER A 135 -2.62 12.35 5.71
C SER A 135 -1.11 12.42 5.46
N LEU A 136 -0.42 11.28 5.31
CA LEU A 136 1.02 11.22 5.06
C LEU A 136 1.41 12.13 3.90
N ILE A 137 2.52 12.87 4.08
CA ILE A 137 3.07 13.80 3.11
C ILE A 137 4.12 13.06 2.29
N ILE A 138 3.92 13.00 0.97
CA ILE A 138 4.87 12.42 0.03
C ILE A 138 5.37 13.53 -0.91
N GLY A 139 6.69 13.61 -1.04
CA GLY A 139 7.31 14.39 -2.10
C GLY A 139 7.33 13.58 -3.39
N ILE A 140 6.93 14.17 -4.51
CA ILE A 140 6.83 13.52 -5.81
C ILE A 140 7.92 14.13 -6.71
N PRO A 141 9.08 13.48 -6.83
CA PRO A 141 10.09 13.88 -7.81
C PRO A 141 9.61 13.64 -9.25
N PRO A 142 10.32 14.19 -10.25
CA PRO A 142 10.18 13.78 -11.64
C PRO A 142 10.24 12.25 -11.78
N PHE A 143 9.46 11.69 -12.70
CA PHE A 143 9.26 10.24 -12.80
C PHE A 143 10.56 9.42 -12.95
N GLN A 144 11.56 9.94 -13.66
CA GLN A 144 12.86 9.26 -13.78
C GLN A 144 13.63 9.24 -12.45
N GLU A 145 13.49 10.28 -11.64
CA GLU A 145 14.10 10.34 -10.32
C GLU A 145 13.38 9.41 -9.33
N GLN A 146 12.04 9.24 -9.44
CA GLN A 146 11.32 8.21 -8.68
C GLN A 146 11.89 6.80 -8.94
N LYS A 147 12.17 6.47 -10.22
CA LYS A 147 12.81 5.20 -10.61
C LYS A 147 14.21 5.07 -10.03
N ARG A 148 15.01 6.13 -10.13
CA ARG A 148 16.40 6.14 -9.65
C ARG A 148 16.47 5.91 -8.14
N ILE A 149 15.56 6.52 -7.38
CA ILE A 149 15.41 6.30 -5.93
C ILE A 149 14.99 4.86 -5.64
N ALA A 150 13.96 4.35 -6.32
CA ALA A 150 13.48 2.99 -6.09
C ALA A 150 14.56 1.94 -6.37
N ASN A 151 15.30 2.08 -7.47
CA ASN A 151 16.41 1.19 -7.83
C ASN A 151 17.54 1.25 -6.78
N ALA A 152 17.89 2.45 -6.30
CA ALA A 152 18.91 2.58 -5.26
C ALA A 152 18.52 1.87 -3.96
N ILE A 153 17.24 1.94 -3.58
CA ILE A 153 16.71 1.20 -2.42
C ILE A 153 16.76 -0.31 -2.66
N GLU A 154 16.34 -0.77 -3.84
CA GLU A 154 16.40 -2.19 -4.23
C GLU A 154 17.83 -2.74 -4.17
N GLU A 155 18.80 -2.00 -4.72
CA GLU A 155 20.22 -2.37 -4.66
C GLU A 155 20.76 -2.47 -3.23
N LEU A 156 20.27 -1.64 -2.31
CA LEU A 156 20.64 -1.71 -0.90
C LEU A 156 20.06 -2.97 -0.24
N TYR A 157 18.80 -3.31 -0.52
CA TYR A 157 18.18 -4.54 -0.01
C TYR A 157 18.84 -5.80 -0.56
N ALA A 158 19.30 -5.79 -1.82
CA ALA A 158 19.99 -6.93 -2.42
C ALA A 158 21.36 -7.24 -1.79
N ARG A 159 21.91 -6.32 -0.97
CA ARG A 159 23.19 -6.48 -0.26
C ARG A 159 23.03 -6.95 1.19
N LEU A 160 21.80 -7.05 1.68
CA LEU A 160 21.47 -7.55 3.03
C LEU A 160 21.28 -9.07 3.01
#